data_AF-A0A410NVJ4-F1
#
_entry.id   AF-A0A410NVJ4-F1
#
_cell.length_a   1.000
_cell.length_b   1.000
_cell.length_c   1.000
_cell.angle_alpha   90.00
_cell.angle_beta   90.00
_cell.angle_gamma   90.00
#
_symmetry.space_group_name_H-M   'P 1'
#
loop_
_entity.id
_entity.type
_entity.pdbx_description
1 polymer ?
#
loop_
_entity_poly.entity_id
_entity_poly.type
_entity_poly.pdbx_seq_one_letter_code
_entity_poly.pdbx_strand_id
1 'polypeptide(L)'
;MLAFHLKGFGFKPSLLKAGAYSTPVGARRALKKLGVSSLSEIMDQHFPRIAPAEARTGDILCGPGAGGMGDAMAIRLHRNNALGFLDGVCGEVVIHDYVAAWRVV
;
A
#
# COMPACT_ATOMS: atom_id res chain seq x y z
N MET A 1 7.74 4.27 2.34
CA MET A 1 7.95 3.79 0.96
C MET A 1 6.79 4.22 0.05
N LEU A 2 5.58 3.64 0.18
CA LEU A 2 4.44 3.96 -0.70
C LEU A 2 4.13 5.47 -0.83
N ALA A 3 3.97 6.16 0.30
CA ALA A 3 3.67 7.60 0.31
C ALA A 3 4.75 8.45 -0.38
N PHE A 4 6.02 8.01 -0.33
CA PHE A 4 7.13 8.71 -0.99
C PHE A 4 7.07 8.50 -2.50
N HIS A 5 6.81 7.27 -2.95
CA HIS A 5 6.61 6.94 -4.37
C HIS A 5 5.44 7.74 -4.98
N LEU A 6 4.28 7.73 -4.33
CA LEU A 6 3.11 8.47 -4.80
C LEU A 6 3.35 9.99 -4.82
N LYS A 7 4.11 10.52 -3.86
CA LYS A 7 4.52 11.94 -3.86
C LYS A 7 5.35 12.29 -5.11
N GLY A 8 6.16 11.37 -5.62
CA GLY A 8 6.89 11.52 -6.88
C GLY A 8 5.98 11.74 -8.09
N PHE A 9 4.76 11.19 -8.06
CA PHE A 9 3.72 11.38 -9.09
C PHE A 9 2.76 12.53 -8.78
N GLY A 10 3.12 13.43 -7.86
CA GLY A 10 2.31 14.61 -7.52
C GLY A 10 1.15 14.33 -6.57
N PHE A 11 1.00 13.10 -6.07
CA PHE A 11 0.01 12.81 -5.03
C PHE A 11 0.37 13.55 -3.74
N LYS A 12 -0.55 14.33 -3.20
CA LYS A 12 -0.38 15.02 -1.92
C LYS A 12 -0.86 14.09 -0.82
N PRO A 13 0.03 13.39 -0.08
CA PRO A 13 -0.41 12.28 0.74
C PRO A 13 -1.12 12.79 1.99
N SER A 14 -2.44 12.73 2.01
CA SER A 14 -3.23 12.86 3.25
C SER A 14 -2.83 11.76 4.26
N LEU A 15 -2.34 10.62 3.75
CA LEU A 15 -1.75 9.49 4.48
C LEU A 15 -0.70 9.89 5.53
N LEU A 16 0.05 10.97 5.30
CA LEU A 16 1.10 11.41 6.24
C LEU A 16 0.53 12.21 7.42
N LYS A 17 -0.74 12.61 7.40
CA LYS A 17 -1.35 13.45 8.45
C LYS A 17 -1.67 12.69 9.74
N ALA A 18 -1.67 11.35 9.71
CA ALA A 18 -1.99 10.54 10.88
C ALA A 18 -0.83 10.41 11.89
N GLY A 19 0.39 10.78 11.50
CA GLY A 19 1.60 10.64 12.31
C GLY A 19 2.26 9.27 12.16
N ALA A 20 3.47 9.13 12.72
CA ALA A 20 4.19 7.86 12.75
C ALA A 20 3.59 6.91 13.81
N TYR A 21 3.66 5.62 13.54
CA TYR A 21 3.29 4.56 14.46
C TYR A 21 4.33 3.44 14.40
N SER A 22 4.53 2.74 15.52
CA SER A 22 5.47 1.61 15.64
C SER A 22 4.78 0.32 16.07
N THR A 23 3.46 0.36 16.30
CA THR A 23 2.69 -0.79 16.79
C THR A 23 1.42 -1.01 15.95
N PRO A 24 0.93 -2.26 15.89
CA PRO A 24 -0.39 -2.62 15.36
C PRO A 24 -1.54 -1.72 15.81
N VAL A 25 -1.59 -1.45 17.12
CA VAL A 25 -2.66 -0.66 17.74
C VAL A 25 -2.54 0.80 17.30
N GLY A 26 -1.31 1.32 17.22
CA GLY A 26 -1.04 2.66 16.70
C GLY A 26 -1.48 2.82 15.24
N ALA A 27 -1.19 1.82 14.40
CA ALA A 27 -1.62 1.81 13.00
C ALA A 27 -3.16 1.87 12.87
N ARG A 28 -3.89 1.07 13.64
CA ARG A 28 -5.37 1.11 13.66
C ARG A 28 -5.92 2.45 14.13
N ARG A 29 -5.32 3.06 15.15
CA ARG A 29 -5.70 4.41 15.61
C ARG A 29 -5.44 5.48 14.54
N ALA A 30 -4.34 5.35 13.80
CA ALA A 30 -4.01 6.24 12.70
C ALA A 30 -5.06 6.17 11.59
N LEU A 31 -5.49 4.98 11.19
CA LEU A 31 -6.59 4.78 10.23
C LEU A 31 -7.90 5.41 10.72
N LYS A 32 -8.30 5.15 11.97
CA LYS A 32 -9.50 5.75 12.57
C LYS A 32 -9.46 7.29 12.57
N LYS A 33 -8.30 7.90 12.83
CA LYS A 33 -8.10 9.36 12.78
C LYS A 33 -8.26 9.91 11.37
N LEU A 34 -7.92 9.13 10.34
CA LEU A 34 -8.13 9.47 8.93
C LEU A 34 -9.58 9.23 8.47
N GLY A 35 -10.44 8.64 9.32
CA GLY A 35 -11.83 8.34 8.98
C GLY A 35 -12.02 7.16 8.04
N VAL A 36 -11.02 6.28 7.94
CA VAL A 36 -10.99 5.10 7.05
C VAL A 36 -10.70 3.84 7.85
N SER A 37 -11.11 2.70 7.31
CA SER A 37 -10.98 1.38 7.92
C SER A 37 -9.72 0.62 7.49
N SER A 38 -9.15 0.96 6.33
CA SER A 38 -8.02 0.24 5.72
C SER A 38 -7.15 1.15 4.85
N LEU A 39 -5.99 0.65 4.41
CA LEU A 39 -5.16 1.37 3.44
C LEU A 39 -5.76 1.28 2.03
N SER A 40 -6.40 0.15 1.71
CA SER A 40 -7.13 -0.06 0.46
C SER A 40 -8.23 0.97 0.26
N GLU A 41 -8.98 1.30 1.32
CA GLU A 41 -10.03 2.32 1.26
C GLU A 41 -9.45 3.70 0.89
N ILE A 42 -8.26 4.03 1.41
CA ILE A 42 -7.57 5.28 1.03
C ILE A 42 -7.18 5.24 -0.44
N MET A 43 -6.70 4.10 -0.95
CA MET A 43 -6.35 3.97 -2.36
C MET A 43 -7.58 4.08 -3.27
N ASP A 44 -8.70 3.45 -2.88
CA ASP A 44 -9.97 3.49 -3.63
C ASP A 44 -10.53 4.91 -3.79
N GLN A 45 -10.30 5.78 -2.80
CA GLN A 45 -10.71 7.18 -2.86
C GLN A 45 -9.91 8.02 -3.87
N HIS A 46 -8.70 7.58 -4.26
CA HIS A 46 -7.76 8.42 -5.01
C HIS A 46 -7.33 7.83 -6.36
N PHE A 47 -7.42 6.52 -6.52
CA PHE A 47 -6.91 5.81 -7.68
C PHE A 47 -7.90 4.75 -8.15
N PRO A 48 -8.01 4.52 -9.47
CA PRO A 48 -8.89 3.49 -9.99
C PRO A 48 -8.30 2.10 -9.70
N ARG A 49 -9.17 1.18 -9.25
CA ARG A 49 -8.83 -0.24 -9.13
C ARG A 49 -8.60 -0.86 -10.51
N ILE A 50 -7.66 -1.80 -10.56
CA ILE A 50 -7.36 -2.65 -11.72
C ILE A 50 -7.22 -4.11 -11.27
N ALA A 51 -7.28 -5.05 -12.21
CA ALA A 51 -6.93 -6.43 -11.89
C ALA A 51 -5.42 -6.50 -11.56
N PRO A 52 -4.99 -7.26 -10.54
CA PRO A 52 -3.56 -7.38 -10.20
C PRO A 52 -2.67 -7.85 -11.37
N ALA A 53 -3.23 -8.66 -12.28
CA ALA A 53 -2.56 -9.10 -13.49
C ALA A 53 -2.27 -7.97 -14.50
N GLU A 54 -3.01 -6.86 -14.45
CA GLU A 54 -2.85 -5.69 -15.33
C GLU A 54 -1.86 -4.67 -14.77
N ALA A 55 -1.34 -4.90 -13.56
CA ALA A 55 -0.44 -3.97 -12.88
C ALA A 55 0.88 -3.81 -13.64
N ARG A 56 1.22 -2.55 -13.90
CA ARG A 56 2.46 -2.13 -14.58
C ARG A 56 3.49 -1.67 -13.56
N THR A 57 4.73 -1.51 -14.01
CA THR A 57 5.79 -0.91 -13.16
C THR A 57 5.32 0.42 -12.58
N GLY A 58 5.39 0.56 -11.26
CA GLY A 58 4.94 1.73 -10.53
C GLY A 58 3.52 1.63 -9.97
N ASP A 59 2.67 0.73 -10.47
CA ASP A 59 1.32 0.49 -9.93
C ASP A 59 1.39 -0.07 -8.51
N ILE A 60 0.33 0.18 -7.74
CA ILE A 60 0.27 -0.25 -6.34
C ILE A 60 -0.43 -1.60 -6.27
N LEU A 61 0.16 -2.51 -5.50
CA LEU A 61 -0.34 -3.85 -5.21
C LEU A 61 -0.69 -3.94 -3.72
N CYS A 62 -1.70 -4.74 -3.40
CA CYS A 62 -2.04 -5.09 -2.03
C CYS A 62 -2.16 -6.61 -1.89
N GLY A 63 -1.52 -7.15 -0.86
CA GLY A 63 -1.73 -8.50 -0.36
C GLY A 63 -2.21 -8.50 1.10
N PRO A 64 -2.50 -9.67 1.68
CA PRO A 64 -2.86 -9.76 3.08
C PRO A 64 -1.66 -9.41 3.97
N GLY A 65 -1.88 -8.55 4.95
CA GLY A 65 -0.92 -8.25 6.00
C GLY A 65 -0.74 -9.41 6.97
N ALA A 66 0.50 -9.67 7.39
CA ALA A 66 0.81 -10.72 8.34
C ALA A 66 0.05 -10.55 9.66
N GLY A 67 -0.36 -11.67 10.27
CA GLY A 67 -1.04 -11.68 11.57
C GLY A 67 -2.41 -10.99 11.58
N GLY A 68 -3.10 -10.90 10.43
CA GLY A 68 -4.43 -10.29 10.34
C GLY A 68 -4.41 -8.76 10.45
N MET A 69 -3.29 -8.13 10.11
CA MET A 69 -3.06 -6.69 10.26
C MET A 69 -3.69 -5.83 9.17
N GLY A 70 -4.54 -6.42 8.31
CA GLY A 70 -5.19 -5.74 7.20
C GLY A 70 -4.35 -5.81 5.93
N ASP A 71 -3.99 -4.65 5.40
CA ASP A 71 -3.43 -4.53 4.05
C ASP A 71 -1.90 -4.41 4.06
N ALA A 72 -1.22 -5.24 3.27
CA ALA A 72 0.20 -5.09 2.95
C ALA A 72 0.38 -4.48 1.56
N MET A 73 0.90 -3.24 1.52
CA MET A 73 1.04 -2.46 0.29
C MET A 73 2.44 -2.61 -0.32
N ALA A 74 2.51 -2.75 -1.63
CA ALA A 74 3.76 -2.82 -2.39
C ALA A 74 3.67 -2.05 -3.72
N ILE A 75 4.81 -1.76 -4.33
CA ILE A 75 4.91 -1.13 -5.65
C ILE A 75 5.34 -2.19 -6.65
N ARG A 76 4.61 -2.36 -7.75
CA ARG A 76 5.00 -3.26 -8.84
C ARG A 76 6.33 -2.80 -9.46
N LEU A 77 7.30 -3.70 -9.54
CA LEU A 77 8.57 -3.45 -10.24
C LEU A 77 8.50 -4.04 -11.65
N HIS A 78 8.88 -5.30 -11.81
CA HIS A 78 8.80 -6.07 -13.05
C HIS A 78 8.23 -7.46 -12.73
N ARG A 79 7.68 -8.18 -13.72
CA ARG A 79 7.32 -9.62 -13.66
C ARG A 79 7.04 -10.16 -12.23
N ASN A 80 5.86 -10.33 -11.68
CA ASN A 80 5.68 -10.92 -10.31
C ASN A 80 6.36 -10.23 -9.09
N ASN A 81 7.42 -9.43 -9.27
CA ASN A 81 8.19 -8.82 -8.21
C ASN A 81 7.68 -7.41 -7.92
N ALA A 82 7.82 -7.02 -6.65
CA ALA A 82 7.36 -5.76 -6.13
C ALA A 82 8.34 -5.23 -5.07
N LEU A 83 8.36 -3.93 -4.85
CA LEU A 83 9.04 -3.32 -3.71
C LEU A 83 8.06 -3.30 -2.54
N GLY A 84 8.42 -3.97 -1.45
CA GLY A 84 7.56 -4.12 -0.27
C GLY A 84 8.36 -4.21 1.02
N PHE A 85 7.64 -4.31 2.14
CA PHE A 85 8.24 -4.64 3.43
C PHE A 85 7.93 -6.10 3.79
N LEU A 86 8.96 -6.84 4.15
CA LEU A 86 8.86 -8.19 4.71
C LEU A 86 9.71 -8.22 5.98
N ASP A 87 9.11 -8.58 7.12
CA ASP A 87 9.77 -8.66 8.43
C ASP A 87 10.60 -7.42 8.80
N GLY A 88 10.08 -6.24 8.48
CA GLY A 88 10.72 -4.95 8.77
C GLY A 88 11.79 -4.52 7.76
N VAL A 89 12.12 -5.35 6.77
CA VAL A 89 13.08 -5.04 5.72
C VAL A 89 12.36 -4.56 4.47
N CYS A 90 12.75 -3.41 3.95
CA CYS A 90 12.29 -2.94 2.65
C CYS A 90 13.15 -3.58 1.55
N GLY A 91 12.52 -4.30 0.62
CA GLY A 91 13.24 -4.98 -0.44
C GLY A 91 12.32 -5.44 -1.56
N GLU A 92 12.94 -6.11 -2.53
CA GLU A 92 12.21 -6.79 -3.59
C GLU A 92 11.57 -8.06 -3.04
N VAL A 93 10.27 -8.21 -3.27
CA VAL A 93 9.45 -9.30 -2.75
C VAL A 93 8.54 -9.84 -3.86
N VAL A 94 8.09 -11.08 -3.69
CA VAL A 94 7.03 -11.68 -4.52
C VAL A 94 5.75 -11.71 -3.69
N ILE A 95 4.67 -11.17 -4.25
CA ILE A 95 3.33 -11.27 -3.65
C ILE A 95 2.66 -12.50 -4.23
N HIS A 96 2.32 -13.46 -3.36
CA HIS A 96 1.63 -14.69 -3.76
C HIS A 96 0.12 -14.49 -3.79
N ASP A 97 -0.44 -13.85 -2.77
CA ASP A 97 -1.87 -13.62 -2.63
C ASP A 97 -2.21 -12.15 -2.84
N TYR A 98 -2.87 -11.85 -3.97
CA TYR A 98 -3.30 -10.51 -4.29
C TYR A 98 -4.72 -10.25 -3.80
N VAL A 99 -4.89 -9.15 -3.08
CA VAL A 99 -6.19 -8.64 -2.62
C VAL A 99 -6.69 -7.53 -3.54
N ALA A 100 -5.79 -6.68 -4.03
CA ALA A 100 -6.13 -5.53 -4.87
C ALA A 100 -4.93 -4.97 -5.63
N ALA A 101 -5.20 -4.13 -6.63
CA ALA A 101 -4.22 -3.28 -7.30
C ALA A 101 -4.84 -1.96 -7.78
N TRP A 102 -4.03 -0.92 -7.91
CA TRP A 102 -4.44 0.40 -8.39
C TRP A 102 -3.48 0.96 -9.42
N ARG A 103 -4.04 1.61 -10.45
CA ARG A 103 -3.27 2.35 -11.45
C ARG A 103 -2.86 3.70 -10.89
N VAL A 104 -1.56 4.00 -10.88
CA VAL A 104 -1.03 5.29 -10.40
C VAL A 104 -0.07 5.97 -11.38
N VAL A 105 0.20 5.33 -12.52
CA VAL A 105 1.02 5.84 -13.64
C VAL A 105 0.25 5.83 -14.96
#